data_AF-A0A6M2EY17-F1
#
_entry.id   AF-A0A6M2EY17-F1
#
_cell.length_a   1.000
_cell.length_b   1.000
_cell.length_c   1.000
_cell.angle_alpha   90.00
_cell.angle_beta   90.00
_cell.angle_gamma   90.00
#
_symmetry.space_group_name_H-M   'P 1'
#
loop_
_entity.id
_entity.type
_entity.pdbx_description
1 polymer ?
#
loop_
_entity_poly.entity_id
_entity_poly.type
_entity_poly.pdbx_seq_one_letter_code
_entity_poly.pdbx_strand_id
1 'polypeptide(L)'
;MKNQVCSAALLFCFLFLVAFCLTIQAQTCKPSGSIEGRKPPPNQCNQENDSDCCADGKFYPIFKCSPGVTSSTKATLTLNSFQKGGDGGAPSECDNQYHSDDTPVVALSTGWYNNGNRCSNSINIHGNGKSVKAMVVDECDSTMGCDSDHDYQPPCANNIVDASKAVWKALGVPESDWGEMDIYWSDA
;
A
#
# COMPACT_ATOMS: atom_id res chain seq x y z
N MET A 1 7.31 51.50 -32.29
CA MET A 1 6.64 51.29 -30.98
C MET A 1 5.69 50.09 -30.93
N LYS A 2 5.39 49.36 -32.03
CA LYS A 2 4.49 48.18 -32.00
C LYS A 2 5.17 46.87 -31.57
N ASN A 3 6.47 46.70 -31.80
CA ASN A 3 7.17 45.42 -31.54
C ASN A 3 7.56 45.18 -30.07
N GLN A 4 7.71 46.24 -29.26
CA GLN A 4 8.05 46.11 -27.83
C GLN A 4 6.88 45.60 -26.99
N VAL A 5 5.64 45.93 -27.37
CA VAL A 5 4.42 45.55 -26.62
C VAL A 5 4.15 44.05 -26.76
N CYS A 6 4.38 43.45 -27.94
CA CYS A 6 4.26 42.00 -28.13
C CYS A 6 5.27 41.21 -27.31
N SER A 7 6.52 41.68 -27.21
CA SER A 7 7.58 40.97 -26.47
C SER A 7 7.32 40.96 -24.97
N ALA A 8 6.87 42.09 -24.41
CA ALA A 8 6.50 42.17 -22.99
C ALA A 8 5.28 41.31 -22.65
N ALA A 9 4.27 41.26 -23.54
CA ALA A 9 3.09 40.42 -23.36
C ALA A 9 3.43 38.91 -23.42
N LEU A 10 4.32 38.50 -24.32
CA LEU A 10 4.81 37.12 -24.41
C LEU A 10 5.61 36.71 -23.16
N LEU A 11 6.46 37.61 -22.65
CA LEU A 11 7.23 37.36 -21.41
C LEU A 11 6.31 37.22 -20.20
N PHE A 12 5.28 38.06 -20.10
CA PHE A 12 4.28 37.99 -19.02
C PHE A 12 3.47 36.69 -19.08
N CYS A 13 3.00 36.28 -20.27
CA CYS A 13 2.33 34.99 -20.45
C CYS A 13 3.24 33.81 -20.07
N PHE A 14 4.51 33.85 -20.44
CA PHE A 14 5.48 32.81 -20.09
C PHE A 14 5.71 32.75 -18.57
N LEU A 15 5.88 33.90 -17.90
CA LEU A 15 6.02 33.96 -16.44
C LEU A 15 4.75 33.48 -15.71
N PHE A 16 3.56 33.80 -16.22
CA PHE A 16 2.30 33.27 -15.68
C PHE A 16 2.17 31.76 -15.88
N LEU A 17 2.59 31.21 -17.02
CA LEU A 17 2.60 29.76 -17.28
C LEU A 17 3.61 29.01 -16.38
N VAL A 18 4.79 29.58 -16.15
CA VAL A 18 5.78 29.03 -15.22
C VAL A 18 5.26 29.09 -13.78
N ALA A 19 4.61 30.18 -13.38
CA ALA A 19 3.97 30.29 -12.07
C ALA A 19 2.81 29.28 -11.89
N PHE A 20 1.99 29.05 -12.92
CA PHE A 20 0.94 28.02 -12.91
C PHE A 20 1.52 26.59 -12.86
N CYS A 21 2.67 26.34 -13.49
CA CYS A 21 3.37 25.05 -13.39
C CYS A 21 3.93 24.80 -11.98
N LEU A 22 4.34 25.85 -11.27
CA LEU A 22 4.87 25.74 -9.90
C LEU A 22 3.78 25.49 -8.84
N THR A 23 2.50 25.60 -9.20
CA THR A 23 1.36 25.34 -8.29
C THR A 23 0.71 23.97 -8.49
N ILE A 24 1.43 22.97 -9.00
CA ILE A 24 1.01 21.58 -8.79
C ILE A 24 1.30 21.26 -7.33
N GLN A 25 0.38 21.62 -6.45
CA GLN A 25 0.33 21.09 -5.11
C GLN A 25 0.10 19.59 -5.28
N ALA A 26 1.17 18.79 -5.18
CA ALA A 26 1.04 17.34 -5.09
C ALA A 26 0.05 17.08 -3.95
N GLN A 27 -1.17 16.66 -4.29
CA GLN A 27 -2.20 16.44 -3.29
C GLN A 27 -1.69 15.33 -2.36
N THR A 28 -1.36 15.71 -1.14
CA THR A 28 -0.98 14.76 -0.11
C THR A 28 -2.21 13.91 0.21
N CYS A 29 -2.06 12.58 0.17
CA CYS A 29 -3.13 11.66 0.52
C CYS A 29 -3.57 11.91 1.97
N LYS A 30 -4.88 12.06 2.18
CA LYS A 30 -5.50 12.30 3.50
C LYS A 30 -6.46 11.15 3.82
N PRO A 31 -6.72 10.90 5.12
CA PRO A 31 -7.78 9.97 5.52
C PRO A 31 -9.10 10.34 4.85
N SER A 32 -9.79 9.32 4.34
CA SER A 32 -11.11 9.42 3.70
C SER A 32 -12.25 9.35 4.71
N GLY A 33 -11.95 8.94 5.94
CA GLY A 33 -12.89 8.82 7.06
C GLY A 33 -12.29 8.00 8.19
N SER A 34 -13.14 7.44 9.02
CA SER A 34 -12.77 6.46 10.04
C SER A 34 -13.90 5.47 10.26
N ILE A 35 -13.56 4.25 10.67
CA ILE A 35 -14.51 3.24 11.14
C ILE A 35 -14.35 3.02 12.64
N GLU A 36 -15.44 2.67 13.31
CA GLU A 36 -15.43 2.30 14.73
C GLU A 36 -15.20 0.80 14.86
N GLY A 37 -14.16 0.44 15.60
CA GLY A 37 -13.81 -0.94 15.90
C GLY A 37 -14.86 -1.60 16.79
N ARG A 38 -15.07 -2.89 16.55
CA ARG A 38 -15.98 -3.74 17.32
C ARG A 38 -15.20 -4.89 17.92
N LYS A 39 -15.56 -5.28 19.13
CA LYS A 39 -14.99 -6.49 19.73
C LYS A 39 -15.25 -7.73 18.84
N PRO A 40 -14.22 -8.49 18.45
CA PRO A 40 -14.43 -9.74 17.71
C PRO A 40 -15.23 -10.76 18.54
N PRO A 41 -16.11 -11.54 17.90
CA PRO A 41 -16.71 -12.73 18.49
C PRO A 41 -15.65 -13.75 18.95
N PRO A 42 -15.99 -14.70 19.84
CA PRO A 42 -15.08 -15.77 20.23
C PRO A 42 -14.58 -16.58 19.03
N ASN A 43 -13.27 -16.86 19.00
CA ASN A 43 -12.58 -17.57 17.91
C ASN A 43 -12.60 -16.84 16.55
N GLN A 44 -12.74 -15.52 16.56
CA GLN A 44 -12.55 -14.66 15.40
C GLN A 44 -11.43 -13.66 15.69
N CYS A 45 -10.81 -13.15 14.64
CA CYS A 45 -9.51 -12.49 14.63
C CYS A 45 -8.33 -13.45 14.83
N ASN A 46 -7.75 -13.86 13.69
CA ASN A 46 -6.47 -14.49 13.58
C ASN A 46 -5.37 -13.48 13.93
N GLN A 47 -4.47 -13.88 14.83
CA GLN A 47 -3.34 -13.09 15.32
C GLN A 47 -1.99 -13.69 14.91
N GLU A 48 -1.98 -14.61 13.93
CA GLU A 48 -0.74 -15.04 13.28
C GLU A 48 0.01 -13.84 12.66
N ASN A 49 1.33 -13.96 12.51
CA ASN A 49 2.22 -12.90 11.99
C ASN A 49 2.03 -11.52 12.66
N ASP A 50 1.70 -11.52 13.96
CA ASP A 50 1.48 -10.31 14.77
C ASP A 50 0.29 -9.44 14.30
N SER A 51 -0.72 -10.04 13.65
CA SER A 51 -1.96 -9.34 13.30
C SER A 51 -2.72 -8.84 14.54
N ASP A 52 -3.11 -7.57 14.50
CA ASP A 52 -3.90 -6.90 15.53
C ASP A 52 -5.41 -7.15 15.35
N CYS A 53 -6.14 -7.18 16.47
CA CYS A 53 -7.61 -7.16 16.44
C CYS A 53 -8.16 -5.76 16.71
N CYS A 54 -9.29 -5.44 16.10
CA CYS A 54 -9.98 -4.19 16.41
C CYS A 54 -10.43 -4.11 17.88
N ALA A 55 -10.17 -2.96 18.50
CA ALA A 55 -10.63 -2.65 19.85
C ALA A 55 -12.02 -2.01 19.79
N ASP A 56 -12.89 -2.44 20.71
CA ASP A 56 -14.25 -1.93 20.83
C ASP A 56 -14.27 -0.42 21.09
N GLY A 57 -15.00 0.33 20.26
CA GLY A 57 -15.13 1.79 20.36
C GLY A 57 -13.89 2.59 19.93
N LYS A 58 -12.81 1.94 19.48
CA LYS A 58 -11.63 2.62 18.92
C LYS A 58 -11.89 3.02 17.47
N PHE A 59 -11.61 4.27 17.10
CA PHE A 59 -11.72 4.72 15.72
C PHE A 59 -10.43 4.48 14.95
N TYR A 60 -10.55 3.85 13.77
CA TYR A 60 -9.45 3.56 12.86
C TYR A 60 -9.60 4.41 11.60
N PRO A 61 -8.55 5.12 11.14
CA PRO A 61 -8.62 5.90 9.91
C PRO A 61 -8.72 4.98 8.70
N ILE A 62 -9.48 5.40 7.69
CA ILE A 62 -9.56 4.72 6.39
C ILE A 62 -9.05 5.62 5.26
N PHE A 63 -8.57 5.01 4.19
CA PHE A 63 -7.93 5.69 3.07
C PHE A 63 -8.40 5.10 1.74
N LYS A 64 -8.80 5.96 0.81
CA LYS A 64 -9.03 5.60 -0.60
C LYS A 64 -7.84 5.94 -1.50
N CYS A 65 -6.74 6.39 -0.90
CA CYS A 65 -5.55 6.86 -1.59
C CYS A 65 -4.31 6.36 -0.86
N SER A 66 -3.18 6.40 -1.55
CA SER A 66 -1.85 6.11 -1.02
C SER A 66 -0.89 7.26 -1.39
N PRO A 67 0.31 7.34 -0.79
CA PRO A 67 1.34 8.29 -1.21
C PRO A 67 1.65 8.18 -2.71
N GLY A 68 2.14 9.26 -3.32
CA GLY A 68 2.45 9.27 -4.75
C GLY A 68 3.50 8.22 -5.14
N VAL A 69 3.23 7.46 -6.21
CA VAL A 69 4.17 6.46 -6.75
C VAL A 69 5.28 7.17 -7.50
N THR A 70 6.52 6.76 -7.23
CA THR A 70 7.75 7.26 -7.86
C THR A 70 8.64 6.08 -8.30
N SER A 71 9.82 6.36 -8.86
CA SER A 71 10.81 5.32 -9.15
C SER A 71 11.46 4.71 -7.88
N SER A 72 11.18 5.26 -6.69
CA SER A 72 11.63 4.76 -5.40
C SER A 72 10.64 5.15 -4.32
N THR A 73 9.46 4.52 -4.36
CA THR A 73 8.33 4.82 -3.47
C THR A 73 8.60 4.27 -2.09
N LYS A 74 8.65 5.14 -1.07
CA LYS A 74 8.81 4.70 0.32
C LYS A 74 7.53 3.96 0.78
N ALA A 75 7.69 2.82 1.43
CA ALA A 75 6.61 2.03 2.01
C ALA A 75 7.05 1.35 3.31
N THR A 76 6.07 0.79 4.02
CA THR A 76 6.31 -0.16 5.11
C THR A 76 6.00 -1.55 4.57
N LEU A 77 6.95 -2.46 4.71
CA LEU A 77 6.78 -3.88 4.41
C LEU A 77 6.18 -4.55 5.64
N THR A 78 5.09 -5.28 5.47
CA THR A 78 4.48 -6.14 6.50
C THR A 78 4.58 -7.61 6.08
N LEU A 79 4.34 -8.51 7.03
CA LEU A 79 4.34 -9.95 6.80
C LEU A 79 2.90 -10.47 6.71
N ASN A 80 2.62 -11.24 5.66
CA ASN A 80 1.34 -11.93 5.49
C ASN A 80 1.52 -13.31 4.85
N SER A 81 0.61 -14.23 5.13
CA SER A 81 0.48 -15.53 4.50
C SER A 81 -0.73 -15.56 3.58
N PHE A 82 -0.45 -15.61 2.27
CA PHE A 82 -1.45 -15.73 1.20
C PHE A 82 -1.90 -17.18 0.97
N GLN A 83 -1.43 -18.12 1.77
CA GLN A 83 -1.74 -19.53 1.60
C GLN A 83 -3.08 -19.88 2.26
N LYS A 84 -3.67 -20.99 1.84
CA LYS A 84 -4.92 -21.45 2.44
C LYS A 84 -4.75 -21.72 3.94
N GLY A 85 -5.55 -21.02 4.75
CA GLY A 85 -5.51 -21.14 6.21
C GLY A 85 -4.45 -20.29 6.89
N GLY A 86 -3.77 -19.39 6.16
CA GLY A 86 -2.98 -18.31 6.74
C GLY A 86 -3.85 -17.12 7.19
N ASP A 87 -3.17 -16.09 7.69
CA ASP A 87 -3.73 -14.81 8.14
C ASP A 87 -4.29 -13.92 7.02
N GLY A 88 -3.88 -14.14 5.76
CA GLY A 88 -4.48 -13.46 4.61
C GLY A 88 -5.94 -13.82 4.35
N GLY A 89 -6.46 -14.86 5.02
CA GLY A 89 -7.88 -15.19 5.03
C GLY A 89 -8.42 -15.73 3.71
N ALA A 90 -9.01 -14.85 2.89
CA ALA A 90 -9.65 -15.20 1.63
C ALA A 90 -8.62 -15.44 0.50
N PRO A 91 -9.02 -16.08 -0.62
CA PRO A 91 -8.19 -16.09 -1.83
C PRO A 91 -7.95 -14.66 -2.34
N SER A 92 -6.79 -14.41 -2.96
CA SER A 92 -6.38 -13.06 -3.35
C SER A 92 -7.22 -12.46 -4.47
N GLU A 93 -7.46 -11.15 -4.38
CA GLU A 93 -8.41 -10.41 -5.23
C GLU A 93 -8.06 -10.43 -6.73
N CYS A 94 -6.78 -10.47 -7.11
CA CYS A 94 -6.39 -10.42 -8.51
C CYS A 94 -6.78 -11.67 -9.30
N ASP A 95 -6.79 -12.85 -8.67
CA ASP A 95 -6.91 -14.13 -9.37
C ASP A 95 -7.81 -15.16 -8.67
N ASN A 96 -8.38 -14.83 -7.51
CA ASN A 96 -9.19 -15.73 -6.68
C ASN A 96 -8.44 -17.02 -6.28
N GLN A 97 -7.12 -16.93 -6.06
CA GLN A 97 -6.28 -18.06 -5.66
C GLN A 97 -5.55 -17.81 -4.35
N TYR A 98 -5.19 -18.91 -3.68
CA TYR A 98 -4.20 -18.89 -2.61
C TYR A 98 -2.79 -19.03 -3.19
N HIS A 99 -1.82 -18.36 -2.58
CA HIS A 99 -0.42 -18.39 -2.98
C HIS A 99 0.45 -18.95 -1.84
N SER A 100 1.38 -19.85 -2.16
CA SER A 100 2.28 -20.44 -1.17
C SER A 100 3.18 -19.37 -0.52
N ASP A 101 3.49 -19.56 0.77
CA ASP A 101 4.48 -18.74 1.50
C ASP A 101 5.88 -18.74 0.86
N ASP A 102 6.18 -19.71 -0.01
CA ASP A 102 7.45 -19.81 -0.74
C ASP A 102 7.41 -19.10 -2.12
N THR A 103 6.27 -18.53 -2.51
CA THR A 103 6.13 -17.71 -3.73
C THR A 103 6.28 -16.22 -3.39
N PRO A 104 7.15 -15.45 -4.07
CA PRO A 104 7.31 -14.02 -3.81
C PRO A 104 6.12 -13.21 -4.35
N VAL A 105 5.08 -13.09 -3.53
CA VAL A 105 3.87 -12.31 -3.81
C VAL A 105 3.62 -11.25 -2.75
N VAL A 106 2.85 -10.22 -3.11
CA VAL A 106 2.47 -9.11 -2.24
C VAL A 106 1.03 -8.64 -2.48
N ALA A 107 0.45 -8.02 -1.45
CA ALA A 107 -0.67 -7.10 -1.55
C ALA A 107 -0.19 -5.65 -1.49
N LEU A 108 -0.94 -4.73 -2.09
CA LEU A 108 -0.66 -3.29 -2.01
C LEU A 108 -1.82 -2.57 -1.34
N SER A 109 -1.54 -1.54 -0.55
CA SER A 109 -2.60 -0.63 -0.06
C SER A 109 -3.51 -0.15 -1.20
N THR A 110 -4.81 -0.01 -0.93
CA THR A 110 -5.85 0.36 -1.91
C THR A 110 -5.43 1.38 -2.97
N GLY A 111 -4.81 2.50 -2.56
CA GLY A 111 -4.39 3.54 -3.50
C GLY A 111 -3.29 3.12 -4.46
N TRP A 112 -2.37 2.24 -4.02
CA TRP A 112 -1.34 1.65 -4.87
C TRP A 112 -1.84 0.46 -5.68
N TYR A 113 -2.73 -0.36 -5.11
CA TYR A 113 -3.44 -1.42 -5.81
C TYR A 113 -4.18 -0.88 -7.05
N ASN A 114 -4.77 0.32 -6.91
CA ASN A 114 -5.33 1.12 -8.00
C ASN A 114 -6.39 0.35 -8.79
N ASN A 115 -7.40 -0.17 -8.08
CA ASN A 115 -8.51 -0.95 -8.66
C ASN A 115 -8.01 -2.12 -9.53
N GLY A 116 -6.99 -2.84 -9.05
CA GLY A 116 -6.41 -3.99 -9.76
C GLY A 116 -5.54 -3.65 -10.97
N ASN A 117 -5.26 -2.37 -11.27
CA ASN A 117 -4.39 -2.00 -12.39
C ASN A 117 -2.94 -2.54 -12.24
N ARG A 118 -2.53 -2.93 -11.03
CA ARG A 118 -1.24 -3.60 -10.78
C ARG A 118 -1.33 -5.12 -10.68
N CYS A 119 -2.51 -5.72 -10.78
CA CYS A 119 -2.68 -7.17 -10.69
C CYS A 119 -1.80 -7.92 -11.69
N SER A 120 -1.16 -8.99 -11.22
CA SER A 120 -0.23 -9.82 -12.01
C SER A 120 1.03 -9.09 -12.52
N ASN A 121 1.18 -7.80 -12.26
CA ASN A 121 2.43 -7.09 -12.51
C ASN A 121 3.40 -7.33 -11.35
N SER A 122 4.69 -7.24 -11.65
CA SER A 122 5.72 -7.31 -10.62
C SER A 122 6.13 -5.92 -10.15
N ILE A 123 6.54 -5.83 -8.90
CA ILE A 123 7.25 -4.69 -8.33
C ILE A 123 8.66 -5.12 -7.92
N ASN A 124 9.60 -4.18 -7.94
CA ASN A 124 10.90 -4.35 -7.29
C ASN A 124 10.80 -3.78 -5.88
N ILE A 125 11.20 -4.56 -4.88
CA ILE A 125 11.24 -4.18 -3.47
C ILE A 125 12.69 -4.09 -3.05
N HIS A 126 13.07 -2.97 -2.45
CA HIS A 126 14.41 -2.70 -1.94
C HIS A 126 14.34 -2.49 -0.43
N GLY A 127 15.05 -3.33 0.31
CA GLY A 127 15.07 -3.34 1.79
C GLY A 127 16.25 -4.12 2.31
N ASN A 128 16.74 -3.80 3.50
CA ASN A 128 17.89 -4.49 4.12
C ASN A 128 19.14 -4.63 3.21
N GLY A 129 19.38 -3.62 2.36
CA GLY A 129 20.48 -3.61 1.38
C GLY A 129 20.34 -4.63 0.24
N LYS A 130 19.21 -5.31 0.12
CA LYS A 130 18.90 -6.30 -0.93
C LYS A 130 17.70 -5.87 -1.76
N SER A 131 17.41 -6.65 -2.79
CA SER A 131 16.27 -6.41 -3.66
C SER A 131 15.62 -7.72 -4.10
N VAL A 132 14.30 -7.70 -4.21
CA VAL A 132 13.51 -8.84 -4.66
C VAL A 132 12.42 -8.36 -5.61
N LYS A 133 12.13 -9.16 -6.63
CA LYS A 133 10.97 -8.96 -7.50
C LYS A 133 9.81 -9.79 -6.96
N ALA A 134 8.66 -9.16 -6.75
CA ALA A 134 7.46 -9.83 -6.23
C ALA A 134 6.24 -9.47 -7.08
N MET A 135 5.32 -10.42 -7.24
CA MET A 135 4.08 -10.23 -8.01
C MET A 135 2.98 -9.66 -7.10
N VAL A 136 2.26 -8.66 -7.60
CA VAL A 136 1.07 -8.13 -6.93
C VAL A 136 -0.09 -9.08 -7.20
N VAL A 137 -0.61 -9.69 -6.14
CA VAL A 137 -1.71 -10.65 -6.21
C VAL A 137 -2.96 -10.18 -5.48
N ASP A 138 -2.85 -9.16 -4.63
CA ASP A 138 -3.94 -8.79 -3.74
C ASP A 138 -4.01 -7.29 -3.41
N GLU A 139 -5.11 -6.91 -2.79
CA GLU A 139 -5.30 -5.61 -2.16
C GLU A 139 -5.13 -5.73 -0.63
N CYS A 140 -4.34 -4.83 -0.05
CA CYS A 140 -4.38 -4.58 1.39
C CYS A 140 -5.42 -3.48 1.63
N ASP A 141 -6.66 -3.87 1.94
CA ASP A 141 -7.81 -2.95 1.95
C ASP A 141 -7.64 -1.92 3.08
N SER A 142 -7.46 -0.66 2.67
CA SER A 142 -7.32 0.48 3.58
C SER A 142 -8.64 1.25 3.76
N THR A 143 -9.73 0.78 3.15
CA THR A 143 -11.05 1.41 3.15
C THR A 143 -12.01 0.79 4.16
N MET A 144 -11.81 -0.48 4.52
CA MET A 144 -12.67 -1.26 5.41
C MET A 144 -11.86 -2.17 6.33
N GLY A 145 -12.52 -2.76 7.32
CA GLY A 145 -11.93 -3.55 8.40
C GLY A 145 -12.88 -3.64 9.59
N CYS A 146 -12.44 -4.27 10.68
CA CYS A 146 -13.21 -4.42 11.92
C CYS A 146 -14.59 -5.10 11.75
N ASP A 147 -14.73 -5.95 10.74
CA ASP A 147 -15.94 -6.71 10.43
C ASP A 147 -15.61 -8.18 10.15
N SER A 148 -16.62 -9.00 9.85
CA SER A 148 -16.45 -10.44 9.63
C SER A 148 -15.64 -10.78 8.38
N ASP A 149 -15.64 -9.90 7.38
CA ASP A 149 -15.02 -10.18 6.08
C ASP A 149 -13.50 -9.97 6.18
N HIS A 150 -13.08 -9.11 7.12
CA HIS A 150 -11.67 -8.81 7.43
C HIS A 150 -11.20 -9.48 8.73
N ASP A 151 -11.90 -10.52 9.18
CA ASP A 151 -11.62 -11.23 10.44
C ASP A 151 -11.44 -10.30 11.66
N TYR A 152 -12.16 -9.17 11.67
CA TYR A 152 -12.07 -8.13 12.69
C TYR A 152 -10.67 -7.50 12.88
N GLN A 153 -9.78 -7.65 11.90
CA GLN A 153 -8.53 -6.91 11.82
C GLN A 153 -8.78 -5.45 11.41
N PRO A 154 -7.92 -4.50 11.81
CA PRO A 154 -8.07 -3.10 11.44
C PRO A 154 -7.87 -2.88 9.93
N PRO A 155 -8.39 -1.77 9.37
CA PRO A 155 -8.08 -1.39 8.00
C PRO A 155 -6.58 -1.25 7.79
N CYS A 156 -6.11 -1.66 6.62
CA CYS A 156 -4.72 -1.53 6.24
C CYS A 156 -4.28 -0.06 6.24
N ALA A 157 -3.02 0.20 6.59
CA ALA A 157 -2.45 1.53 6.38
C ALA A 157 -2.27 1.81 4.89
N ASN A 158 -2.15 3.08 4.52
CA ASN A 158 -2.18 3.50 3.11
C ASN A 158 -0.83 3.46 2.39
N ASN A 159 0.22 2.97 3.06
CA ASN A 159 1.59 2.94 2.58
C ASN A 159 2.25 1.56 2.79
N ILE A 160 1.46 0.50 2.68
CA ILE A 160 1.82 -0.88 2.97
C ILE A 160 2.10 -1.65 1.67
N VAL A 161 3.20 -2.41 1.70
CA VAL A 161 3.44 -3.55 0.82
C VAL A 161 3.36 -4.77 1.72
N ASP A 162 2.29 -5.53 1.62
CA ASP A 162 2.06 -6.66 2.52
C ASP A 162 2.54 -7.95 1.88
N ALA A 163 3.52 -8.61 2.49
CA ALA A 163 4.40 -9.50 1.75
C ALA A 163 4.51 -10.91 2.31
N SER A 164 4.56 -11.87 1.39
CA SER A 164 4.82 -13.28 1.69
C SER A 164 6.18 -13.50 2.37
N LYS A 165 6.30 -14.62 3.11
CA LYS A 165 7.56 -15.05 3.74
C LYS A 165 8.73 -15.14 2.75
N ALA A 166 8.47 -15.54 1.50
CA ALA A 166 9.47 -15.58 0.45
C ALA A 166 10.13 -14.22 0.17
N VAL A 167 9.36 -13.13 0.22
CA VAL A 167 9.87 -11.76 0.03
C VAL A 167 10.82 -11.39 1.17
N TRP A 168 10.40 -11.62 2.41
CA TRP A 168 11.24 -11.37 3.60
C TRP A 168 12.54 -12.17 3.58
N LYS A 169 12.47 -13.47 3.27
CA LYS A 169 13.64 -14.35 3.10
C LYS A 169 14.58 -13.84 2.01
N ALA A 170 14.05 -13.41 0.86
CA ALA A 170 14.85 -12.89 -0.26
C ALA A 170 15.56 -11.57 0.09
N LEU A 171 14.91 -10.71 0.88
CA LEU A 171 15.53 -9.51 1.46
C LEU A 171 16.56 -9.84 2.55
N GLY A 172 16.69 -11.11 2.95
CA GLY A 172 17.69 -11.58 3.90
C GLY A 172 17.50 -11.05 5.30
N VAL A 173 16.26 -10.70 5.67
CA VAL A 173 15.92 -10.28 7.03
C VAL A 173 15.81 -11.54 7.90
N PRO A 174 16.49 -11.62 9.06
CA PRO A 174 16.32 -12.72 9.99
C PRO A 174 14.86 -12.87 10.42
N GLU A 175 14.37 -14.11 10.55
CA GLU A 175 12.96 -14.37 10.95
C GLU A 175 12.58 -13.74 12.31
N SER A 176 13.55 -13.57 13.22
CA SER A 176 13.34 -12.88 14.50
C SER A 176 13.01 -11.40 14.38
N ASP A 177 13.29 -10.81 13.21
CA ASP A 177 13.16 -9.39 12.93
C ASP A 177 12.03 -9.12 11.92
N TRP A 178 11.21 -10.14 11.64
CA TRP A 178 10.01 -9.99 10.81
C TRP A 178 8.90 -9.30 11.59
N GLY A 179 8.01 -8.63 10.86
CA GLY A 179 6.97 -7.76 11.41
C GLY A 179 6.82 -6.57 10.47
N GLU A 180 7.50 -5.47 10.79
CA GLU A 180 7.48 -4.25 9.97
C GLU A 180 8.90 -3.79 9.59
N MET A 181 9.09 -3.38 8.34
CA MET A 181 10.36 -2.80 7.88
C MET A 181 10.15 -1.68 6.86
N ASP A 182 10.86 -0.56 7.02
CA ASP A 182 10.94 0.50 6.01
C ASP A 182 11.59 -0.03 4.72
N ILE A 183 10.91 0.16 3.59
CA ILE A 183 11.38 -0.24 2.25
C ILE A 183 11.19 0.86 1.21
N TYR A 184 11.76 0.63 0.03
CA TYR A 184 11.43 1.36 -1.19
C TYR A 184 10.97 0.38 -2.27
N TRP A 185 9.99 0.77 -3.07
CA TRP A 185 9.53 -0.04 -4.19
C TRP A 185 9.30 0.75 -5.47
N SER A 186 9.31 0.04 -6.60
CA SER A 186 8.98 0.58 -7.92
C SER A 186 8.28 -0.46 -8.78
N ASP A 187 7.48 -0.01 -9.75
CA ASP A 187 6.97 -0.88 -10.82
C ASP A 187 8.17 -1.51 -11.58
N ALA A 188 8.07 -2.80 -11.94
CA ALA A 188 9.21 -3.59 -12.44
C ALA A 188 9.37 -3.69 -13.96
#